data_AF-A0A2I1FWU5-F1
#
_entry.id   AF-A0A2I1FWU5-F1
#
_cell.length_a   1.000
_cell.length_b   1.000
_cell.length_c   1.000
_cell.angle_alpha   90.00
_cell.angle_beta   90.00
_cell.angle_gamma   90.00
#
_symmetry.space_group_name_H-M   'P 1'
#
loop_
_entity.id
_entity.type
_entity.pdbx_description
1 polymer ?
#
loop_
_entity_poly.entity_id
_entity_poly.type
_entity_poly.pdbx_seq_one_letter_code
_entity_poly.pdbx_strand_id
1 'polypeptide(L)'
;MQGHISRWKRTVIKDDCETNSMKENFLYWTSENKEIDELIRHTQLNASQTCDYLEWIPFEKFEMVKYIGSGGFGSVYSALWLEGPRWNWDDGAQEWTRTGPTHVALKRLDNSLNISSSYIDQVKIYHKCLQSASLAETFGITMDPTSNYMIVMKYYENGDLYQYLDRSNGILSWRDMID
;
A
#
# COMPACT_ATOMS: atom_id res chain seq x y z
N MET A 1 23.72 29.08 -25.79
CA MET A 1 23.85 27.60 -25.82
C MET A 1 23.76 27.06 -24.40
N GLN A 2 22.57 26.98 -23.83
CA GLN A 2 22.30 26.24 -22.59
C GLN A 2 20.87 25.71 -22.72
N GLY A 3 20.71 24.42 -22.99
CA GLY A 3 19.39 23.86 -23.26
C GLY A 3 19.30 22.34 -23.33
N HIS A 4 20.35 21.62 -22.94
CA HIS A 4 20.37 20.15 -22.98
C HIS A 4 21.11 19.55 -21.78
N ILE A 5 20.80 20.00 -20.56
CA ILE A 5 21.00 19.10 -19.42
C ILE A 5 19.85 18.09 -19.50
N SER A 6 20.22 16.89 -19.94
CA SER A 6 19.34 15.82 -20.40
C SER A 6 18.30 15.42 -19.35
N ARG A 7 17.06 15.19 -19.80
CA ARG A 7 15.96 14.57 -19.05
C ARG A 7 16.41 13.37 -18.20
N TRP A 8 17.36 12.59 -18.72
CA TRP A 8 18.01 11.46 -18.07
C TRP A 8 18.77 11.80 -16.78
N LYS A 9 19.53 12.90 -16.73
CA LYS A 9 20.20 13.33 -15.48
C LYS A 9 19.19 13.74 -14.41
N ARG A 10 18.07 14.35 -14.83
CA ARG A 10 17.01 14.80 -13.91
C ARG A 10 16.22 13.63 -13.32
N THR A 11 15.94 12.61 -14.12
CA THR A 11 15.30 11.35 -13.66
C THR A 11 16.21 10.59 -12.70
N VAL A 12 17.48 10.35 -13.04
CA VAL A 12 18.42 9.60 -12.18
C VAL A 12 18.66 10.28 -10.83
N ILE A 13 18.83 11.61 -10.81
CA ILE A 13 19.02 12.35 -9.55
C ILE A 13 17.74 12.33 -8.67
N LYS A 14 16.56 12.32 -9.29
CA LYS A 14 15.28 12.20 -8.60
C LYS A 14 15.14 10.82 -7.94
N ASP A 15 15.48 9.76 -8.67
CA ASP A 15 15.41 8.38 -8.18
C ASP A 15 16.38 8.11 -7.01
N ASP A 16 17.60 8.68 -7.07
CA ASP A 16 18.60 8.58 -6.00
C ASP A 16 18.21 9.37 -4.74
N CYS A 17 17.62 10.56 -4.90
CA CYS A 17 17.19 11.40 -3.77
C CYS A 17 16.02 10.77 -2.99
N GLU A 18 15.03 10.25 -3.71
CA GLU A 18 13.85 9.61 -3.12
C GLU A 18 14.24 8.31 -2.37
N THR A 19 15.09 7.48 -2.98
CA THR A 19 15.59 6.25 -2.33
C THR A 19 16.38 6.54 -1.06
N ASN A 20 17.21 7.58 -1.04
CA ASN A 20 17.97 7.97 0.14
C ASN A 20 17.05 8.53 1.25
N SER A 21 16.09 9.38 0.89
CA SER A 21 15.07 9.87 1.83
C SER A 21 14.26 8.73 2.47
N MET A 22 13.92 7.69 1.69
CA MET A 22 13.25 6.50 2.22
C MET A 22 14.12 5.78 3.25
N LYS A 23 15.40 5.54 2.94
CA LYS A 23 16.34 4.86 3.86
C LYS A 23 16.50 5.60 5.18
N GLU A 24 16.59 6.93 5.14
CA GLU A 24 16.64 7.76 6.35
C GLU A 24 15.36 7.62 7.17
N ASN A 25 14.21 7.45 6.50
CA ASN A 25 12.92 7.27 7.15
C ASN A 25 12.72 5.90 7.84
N PHE A 26 13.52 4.88 7.52
CA PHE A 26 13.36 3.53 8.09
C PHE A 26 13.57 3.46 9.60
N LEU A 27 14.20 4.48 10.19
CA LEU A 27 14.45 4.59 11.62
C LEU A 27 13.28 5.20 12.40
N TYR A 28 12.32 5.84 11.71
CA TYR A 28 11.25 6.62 12.35
C TYR A 28 9.90 5.89 12.40
N TRP A 29 9.81 4.68 11.84
CA TRP A 29 8.60 3.87 11.92
C TRP A 29 8.95 2.39 12.05
N THR A 30 8.04 1.65 12.67
CA THR A 30 8.03 0.19 12.68
C THR A 30 6.57 -0.26 12.73
N SER A 31 6.29 -1.41 12.11
CA SER A 31 5.01 -2.10 12.23
C SER A 31 4.92 -2.98 13.48
N GLU A 32 5.98 -3.05 14.29
CA GLU A 32 6.17 -4.04 15.35
C GLU A 32 6.34 -5.49 14.83
N ASN A 33 6.37 -5.70 13.51
CA ASN A 33 6.68 -6.96 12.87
C ASN A 33 7.84 -6.80 11.88
N LYS A 34 8.95 -7.50 12.15
CA LYS A 34 10.18 -7.41 11.34
C LYS A 34 9.97 -7.83 9.89
N GLU A 35 9.12 -8.83 9.63
CA GLU A 35 8.91 -9.36 8.28
C GLU A 35 8.06 -8.38 7.44
N ILE A 36 7.10 -7.69 8.06
CA ILE A 36 6.35 -6.60 7.41
C ILE A 36 7.26 -5.39 7.18
N ASP A 37 8.08 -5.02 8.17
CA ASP A 37 9.06 -3.93 8.01
C ASP A 37 10.02 -4.22 6.85
N GLU A 38 10.54 -5.45 6.76
CA GLU A 38 11.40 -5.89 5.66
C GLU A 38 10.69 -5.88 4.31
N LEU A 39 9.44 -6.31 4.24
CA LEU A 39 8.64 -6.24 3.03
C LEU A 39 8.48 -4.78 2.58
N ILE A 40 8.00 -3.89 3.45
CA ILE A 40 7.76 -2.48 3.13
C ILE A 40 9.06 -1.83 2.64
N ARG A 41 10.17 -2.01 3.38
CA ARG A 41 11.49 -1.50 2.98
C ARG A 41 11.94 -2.07 1.63
N HIS A 42 11.71 -3.36 1.38
CA HIS A 42 12.02 -3.97 0.09
C HIS A 42 11.22 -3.30 -1.05
N THR A 43 9.92 -3.05 -0.86
CA THR A 43 9.11 -2.37 -1.88
C THR A 43 9.61 -0.95 -2.15
N GLN A 44 9.97 -0.20 -1.10
CA GLN A 44 10.49 1.17 -1.18
C GLN A 44 11.85 1.23 -1.90
N LEU A 45 12.76 0.30 -1.60
CA LEU A 45 14.08 0.23 -2.23
C LEU A 45 14.07 -0.23 -3.68
N ASN A 46 13.01 -0.92 -4.13
CA ASN A 46 12.89 -1.46 -5.48
C ASN A 46 11.81 -0.75 -6.32
N ALA A 47 11.26 0.35 -5.81
CA ALA A 47 10.26 1.13 -6.54
C ALA A 47 10.88 1.75 -7.79
N SER A 48 10.22 1.55 -8.94
CA SER A 48 10.64 2.15 -10.21
C SER A 48 9.93 3.47 -10.51
N GLN A 49 8.80 3.71 -9.84
CA GLN A 49 7.99 4.91 -9.93
C GLN A 49 7.45 5.26 -8.54
N THR A 50 7.00 6.49 -8.41
CA THR A 50 6.31 6.98 -7.22
C THR A 50 5.00 6.23 -7.06
N CYS A 51 4.66 5.87 -5.82
CA CYS A 51 3.51 5.04 -5.44
C CYS A 51 3.60 3.55 -5.81
N ASP A 52 4.72 3.07 -6.37
CA ASP A 52 4.94 1.62 -6.60
C ASP A 52 5.37 0.85 -5.33
N TYR A 53 5.38 1.52 -4.18
CA TYR A 53 5.81 0.97 -2.90
C TYR A 53 4.73 1.04 -1.84
N LEU A 54 4.86 0.18 -0.84
CA LEU A 54 4.00 0.18 0.33
C LEU A 54 4.48 1.22 1.34
N GLU A 55 3.54 1.89 2.00
CA GLU A 55 3.81 2.69 3.19
C GLU A 55 3.35 1.95 4.46
N TRP A 56 4.07 2.13 5.56
CA TRP A 56 3.49 1.89 6.88
C TRP A 56 2.63 3.10 7.25
N ILE A 57 1.34 2.87 7.52
CA ILE A 57 0.38 3.92 7.81
C ILE A 57 -0.18 3.68 9.23
N PRO A 58 0.16 4.52 10.22
CA PRO A 58 -0.42 4.43 11.55
C PRO A 58 -1.95 4.51 11.48
N PHE A 59 -2.64 3.66 12.25
CA PHE A 59 -4.08 3.49 12.12
C PHE A 59 -4.87 4.75 12.50
N GLU A 60 -4.33 5.56 13.39
CA GLU A 60 -4.87 6.86 13.80
C GLU A 60 -4.96 7.90 12.66
N LYS A 61 -4.34 7.63 11.51
CA LYS A 61 -4.49 8.48 10.30
C LYS A 61 -5.79 8.23 9.54
N PHE A 62 -6.57 7.23 9.94
CA PHE A 62 -7.83 6.87 9.33
C PHE A 62 -9.02 7.33 10.18
N GLU A 63 -9.93 8.05 9.55
CA GLU A 63 -11.19 8.51 10.13
C GLU A 63 -12.39 7.78 9.53
N MET A 64 -13.53 7.84 10.22
CA MET A 64 -14.80 7.29 9.76
C MET A 64 -14.71 5.81 9.33
N VAL A 65 -13.89 5.02 10.05
CA VAL A 65 -13.69 3.60 9.75
C VAL A 65 -15.02 2.85 9.94
N LYS A 66 -15.52 2.24 8.86
CA LYS A 66 -16.81 1.56 8.81
C LYS A 66 -16.67 0.19 8.17
N TYR A 67 -17.20 -0.84 8.81
CA TYR A 67 -17.28 -2.18 8.22
C TYR A 67 -18.21 -2.16 6.99
N ILE A 68 -17.75 -2.75 5.88
CA ILE A 68 -18.51 -2.82 4.63
C ILE A 68 -18.78 -4.26 4.15
N GLY A 69 -18.09 -5.26 4.72
CA GLY A 69 -18.34 -6.67 4.43
C GLY A 69 -17.19 -7.60 4.82
N SER A 70 -17.38 -8.91 4.68
CA SER A 70 -16.34 -9.93 4.93
C SER A 70 -16.45 -11.07 3.91
N GLY A 71 -15.40 -11.90 3.81
CA GLY A 71 -15.37 -13.11 3.00
C GLY A 71 -14.16 -13.98 3.30
N GLY A 72 -13.83 -14.94 2.43
CA GLY A 72 -12.80 -15.97 2.68
C GLY A 72 -11.39 -15.47 2.99
N PHE A 73 -11.09 -14.21 2.67
CA PHE A 73 -9.81 -13.56 2.93
C PHE A 73 -9.87 -12.49 4.03
N GLY A 74 -10.93 -12.48 4.86
CA GLY A 74 -11.09 -11.58 6.00
C GLY A 74 -12.05 -10.41 5.77
N SER A 75 -12.17 -9.53 6.76
CA SER A 75 -13.09 -8.40 6.77
C SER A 75 -12.60 -7.19 5.97
N VAL A 76 -13.51 -6.38 5.43
CA VAL A 76 -13.24 -5.15 4.68
C VAL A 76 -13.94 -3.98 5.36
N TYR A 77 -13.22 -2.87 5.46
CA TYR A 77 -13.70 -1.62 6.01
C TYR A 77 -13.48 -0.49 4.99
N SER A 78 -14.33 0.52 4.97
CA SER A 78 -14.05 1.81 4.33
C SER A 78 -13.50 2.78 5.37
N ALA A 79 -12.61 3.67 4.97
CA ALA A 79 -12.13 4.75 5.82
C ALA A 79 -11.80 6.01 5.01
N LEU A 80 -11.64 7.13 5.70
CA LEU A 80 -11.06 8.36 5.17
C LEU A 80 -9.62 8.48 5.65
N TRP A 81 -8.65 8.39 4.75
CA TRP A 81 -7.25 8.66 5.07
C TRP A 81 -6.98 10.16 4.94
N LEU A 82 -6.73 10.85 6.06
CA LEU A 82 -6.66 12.32 6.09
C LEU A 82 -5.50 12.91 5.27
N GLU A 83 -4.34 12.28 5.30
CA GLU A 83 -3.18 12.71 4.52
C GLU A 83 -3.28 12.23 3.06
N GLY A 84 -3.81 11.04 2.82
CA GLY A 84 -3.85 10.43 1.49
C GLY A 84 -2.48 9.95 0.97
N PRO A 85 -2.46 9.33 -0.21
CA PRO A 85 -1.21 8.90 -0.85
C PRO A 85 -0.33 10.09 -1.27
N ARG A 86 0.97 9.85 -1.41
CA ARG A 86 1.87 10.81 -2.07
C ARG A 86 1.71 10.67 -3.58
N TRP A 87 1.23 11.68 -4.28
CA TRP A 87 0.98 11.61 -5.73
C TRP A 87 1.43 12.85 -6.50
N ASN A 88 1.58 13.99 -5.82
CA ASN A 88 1.82 15.28 -6.48
C ASN A 88 3.27 15.71 -6.26
N TRP A 89 4.04 15.87 -7.34
CA TRP A 89 5.40 16.38 -7.26
C TRP A 89 5.41 17.89 -7.11
N ASP A 90 6.06 18.40 -6.06
CA ASP A 90 6.32 19.82 -5.89
C ASP A 90 7.70 20.16 -6.45
N ASP A 91 7.73 20.87 -7.58
CA ASP A 91 8.98 21.29 -8.23
C ASP A 91 9.79 22.30 -7.39
N GLY A 92 9.15 23.08 -6.52
CA GLY A 92 9.81 24.06 -5.67
C GLY A 92 10.51 23.41 -4.48
N ALA A 93 9.82 22.49 -3.80
CA ALA A 93 10.35 21.76 -2.66
C ALA A 93 11.15 20.50 -3.05
N GLN A 94 11.07 20.07 -4.32
CA GLN A 94 11.68 18.83 -4.83
C GLN A 94 11.25 17.59 -4.02
N GLU A 95 9.97 17.54 -3.65
CA GLU A 95 9.40 16.47 -2.84
C GLU A 95 8.01 16.04 -3.34
N TRP A 96 7.63 14.82 -2.97
CA TRP A 96 6.27 14.32 -3.22
C TRP A 96 5.33 14.72 -2.09
N THR A 97 4.29 15.45 -2.47
CA THR A 97 3.25 15.93 -1.58
C THR A 97 2.07 14.97 -1.53
N ARG A 98 1.43 14.96 -0.36
CA ARG A 98 0.24 14.20 0.00
C ARG A 98 -0.98 14.75 -0.75
N THR A 99 -1.87 13.88 -1.25
CA THR A 99 -3.08 14.30 -1.97
C THR A 99 -4.15 14.94 -1.09
N GLY A 100 -4.07 14.75 0.23
CA GLY A 100 -5.10 15.13 1.18
C GLY A 100 -6.16 14.03 1.35
N PRO A 101 -7.30 14.36 2.00
CA PRO A 101 -8.29 13.38 2.42
C PRO A 101 -8.75 12.48 1.27
N THR A 102 -8.53 11.17 1.41
CA THR A 102 -8.78 10.17 0.37
C THR A 102 -9.57 9.00 0.93
N HIS A 103 -10.63 8.57 0.23
CA HIS A 103 -11.37 7.37 0.60
C HIS A 103 -10.57 6.10 0.26
N VAL A 104 -10.45 5.21 1.24
CA VAL A 104 -9.69 3.96 1.13
C VAL A 104 -10.51 2.76 1.60
N ALA A 105 -10.18 1.59 1.07
CA ALA A 105 -10.59 0.32 1.62
C ALA A 105 -9.46 -0.24 2.50
N LEU A 106 -9.82 -0.74 3.68
CA LEU A 106 -8.95 -1.44 4.61
C LEU A 106 -9.33 -2.92 4.61
N LYS A 107 -8.51 -3.75 4.00
CA LYS A 107 -8.70 -5.20 3.98
C LYS A 107 -7.97 -5.81 5.17
N ARG A 108 -8.71 -6.21 6.19
CA ARG A 108 -8.17 -6.90 7.36
C ARG A 108 -7.69 -8.29 6.98
N LEU A 109 -6.53 -8.65 7.52
CA LEU A 109 -5.95 -9.97 7.40
C LEU A 109 -6.10 -10.67 8.76
N ASP A 110 -7.05 -11.58 8.88
CA ASP A 110 -7.36 -12.22 10.16
C ASP A 110 -6.25 -13.20 10.60
N ASN A 111 -6.07 -13.36 11.92
CA ASN A 111 -5.02 -14.18 12.56
C ASN A 111 -3.57 -13.70 12.34
N SER A 112 -3.37 -12.43 11.98
CA SER A 112 -2.05 -11.87 11.71
C SER A 112 -1.16 -11.64 12.94
N LEU A 113 -1.54 -12.13 14.11
CA LEU A 113 -0.71 -12.13 15.32
C LEU A 113 0.21 -13.35 15.38
N ASN A 114 -0.18 -14.46 14.73
CA ASN A 114 0.64 -15.65 14.53
C ASN A 114 1.03 -15.75 13.06
N ILE A 115 1.72 -14.73 12.57
CA ILE A 115 2.26 -14.73 11.21
C ILE A 115 3.29 -15.86 11.11
N SER A 116 2.89 -16.96 10.48
CA SER A 116 3.82 -18.00 10.06
C SER A 116 4.58 -17.53 8.82
N SER A 117 5.74 -18.13 8.54
CA SER A 117 6.48 -17.89 7.30
C SER A 117 5.61 -18.06 6.05
N SER A 118 4.64 -18.99 6.07
CA SER A 118 3.66 -19.18 4.99
C SER A 118 2.73 -17.98 4.77
N TYR A 119 2.44 -17.19 5.80
CA TYR A 119 1.65 -15.97 5.69
C TYR A 119 2.47 -14.83 5.08
N ILE A 120 3.76 -14.70 5.43
CA ILE A 120 4.66 -13.77 4.73
C ILE A 120 4.82 -14.15 3.27
N ASP A 121 4.89 -15.44 2.97
CA ASP A 121 4.90 -15.90 1.59
C ASP A 121 3.60 -15.51 0.87
N GLN A 122 2.44 -15.57 1.54
CA GLN A 122 1.20 -15.04 0.99
C GLN A 122 1.25 -13.52 0.76
N VAL A 123 1.75 -12.72 1.71
CA VAL A 123 1.87 -11.26 1.51
C VAL A 123 2.87 -10.92 0.40
N LYS A 124 3.98 -11.68 0.27
CA LYS A 124 4.95 -11.55 -0.82
C LYS A 124 4.36 -11.96 -2.16
N ILE A 125 3.59 -13.06 -2.21
CA ILE A 125 2.85 -13.49 -3.40
C ILE A 125 1.82 -12.43 -3.75
N TYR A 126 1.07 -11.93 -2.78
CA TYR A 126 0.09 -10.85 -2.95
C TYR A 126 0.79 -9.62 -3.55
N HIS A 127 1.89 -9.15 -2.95
CA HIS A 127 2.67 -8.02 -3.46
C HIS A 127 3.21 -8.24 -4.88
N LYS A 128 3.78 -9.43 -5.19
CA LYS A 128 4.23 -9.77 -6.55
C LYS A 128 3.06 -9.80 -7.55
N CYS A 129 1.91 -10.31 -7.14
CA CYS A 129 0.70 -10.32 -7.94
C CYS A 129 0.17 -8.88 -8.17
N LEU A 130 0.16 -8.04 -7.13
CA LEU A 130 -0.20 -6.62 -7.20
C LEU A 130 0.72 -5.86 -8.18
N GLN A 131 2.03 -6.09 -8.12
CA GLN A 131 3.01 -5.52 -9.06
C GLN A 131 2.80 -5.99 -10.51
N SER A 132 2.47 -7.27 -10.71
CA SER A 132 2.35 -7.88 -12.04
C SER A 132 1.10 -7.48 -12.82
N ALA A 133 0.06 -7.00 -12.15
CA ALA A 133 -1.27 -6.95 -12.74
C ALA A 133 -1.95 -5.58 -12.71
N SER A 134 -1.21 -4.51 -12.36
CA SER A 134 -1.81 -3.19 -12.11
C SER A 134 -3.00 -3.30 -11.14
N LEU A 135 -2.94 -4.29 -10.24
CA LEU A 135 -4.09 -4.78 -9.50
C LEU A 135 -4.24 -3.95 -8.22
N ALA A 136 -5.07 -2.91 -8.28
CA ALA A 136 -5.49 -2.01 -7.20
C ALA A 136 -4.35 -1.15 -6.65
N GLU A 137 -4.48 0.17 -6.80
CA GLU A 137 -3.68 1.19 -6.13
C GLU A 137 -3.60 0.88 -4.63
N THR A 138 -2.59 0.10 -4.24
CA THR A 138 -2.35 -0.36 -2.88
C THR A 138 -1.36 0.60 -2.28
N PHE A 139 -1.78 1.28 -1.24
CA PHE A 139 -1.01 2.37 -0.66
C PHE A 139 -0.08 1.89 0.45
N GLY A 140 -0.43 0.80 1.14
CA GLY A 140 0.35 0.39 2.30
C GLY A 140 -0.30 -0.64 3.19
N ILE A 141 0.25 -0.72 4.39
CA ILE A 141 -0.18 -1.61 5.47
C ILE A 141 -0.40 -0.77 6.73
N THR A 142 -1.42 -1.14 7.49
CA THR A 142 -1.71 -0.59 8.82
C THR A 142 -1.96 -1.73 9.81
N MET A 143 -2.04 -1.41 11.10
CA MET A 143 -2.43 -2.36 12.15
C MET A 143 -3.57 -1.76 12.96
N ASP A 144 -4.70 -2.47 13.01
CA ASP A 144 -5.88 -2.02 13.74
C ASP A 144 -5.69 -2.09 15.27
N PRO A 145 -6.60 -1.48 16.07
CA PRO A 145 -6.51 -1.51 17.53
C PRO A 145 -6.63 -2.90 18.15
N THR A 146 -7.02 -3.92 17.38
CA THR A 146 -7.06 -5.33 17.79
C THR A 146 -5.78 -6.08 17.40
N SER A 147 -4.74 -5.34 16.99
CA SER A 147 -3.44 -5.84 16.54
C SER A 147 -3.52 -6.75 15.31
N ASN A 148 -4.49 -6.50 14.43
CA ASN A 148 -4.57 -7.18 13.14
C ASN A 148 -4.07 -6.26 12.02
N TYR A 149 -3.21 -6.79 11.15
CA TYR A 149 -2.72 -6.06 9.99
C TYR A 149 -3.82 -5.92 8.94
N MET A 150 -3.82 -4.78 8.25
CA MET A 150 -4.75 -4.49 7.17
C MET A 150 -4.01 -3.91 5.97
N ILE A 151 -4.40 -4.34 4.77
CA ILE A 151 -3.93 -3.75 3.52
C ILE A 151 -4.77 -2.51 3.21
N VAL A 152 -4.09 -1.41 2.91
CA VAL A 152 -4.70 -0.13 2.55
C VAL A 152 -4.70 -0.02 1.03
N MET A 153 -5.88 0.13 0.43
CA MET A 153 -6.03 0.22 -1.02
C MET A 153 -7.09 1.24 -1.41
N LYS A 154 -7.08 1.65 -2.68
CA LYS A 154 -8.10 2.54 -3.24
C LYS A 154 -9.51 1.99 -3.04
N TYR A 155 -10.40 2.86 -2.58
CA TYR A 155 -11.82 2.58 -2.54
C TYR A 155 -12.43 2.82 -3.92
N TYR A 156 -13.22 1.86 -4.42
CA TYR A 156 -14.01 2.01 -5.64
C TYR A 156 -15.49 2.02 -5.29
N GLU A 157 -16.19 3.10 -5.63
CA GLU A 157 -17.63 3.23 -5.38
C GLU A 157 -18.45 2.26 -6.25
N ASN A 158 -19.68 1.94 -5.83
CA ASN A 158 -20.71 1.23 -6.62
C ASN A 158 -20.43 -0.23 -7.02
N GLY A 159 -19.77 -1.01 -6.16
CA GLY A 159 -19.60 -2.44 -6.41
C GLY A 159 -18.49 -2.79 -7.39
N ASP A 160 -17.80 -1.79 -7.94
CA ASP A 160 -16.63 -2.01 -8.78
C ASP A 160 -15.52 -2.71 -8.02
N LEU A 161 -15.31 -2.42 -6.72
CA LEU A 161 -14.36 -3.20 -5.91
C LEU A 161 -14.75 -4.68 -5.86
N TYR A 162 -16.05 -5.01 -5.77
CA TYR A 162 -16.54 -6.40 -5.78
C TYR A 162 -16.39 -7.05 -7.16
N GLN A 163 -16.80 -6.38 -8.24
CA GLN A 163 -16.63 -6.87 -9.61
C GLN A 163 -15.15 -6.98 -10.00
N TYR A 164 -14.30 -6.12 -9.46
CA TYR A 164 -12.87 -6.09 -9.71
C TYR A 164 -12.12 -7.21 -8.98
N LEU A 165 -12.44 -7.40 -7.69
CA LEU A 165 -11.96 -8.56 -6.93
C LEU A 165 -12.43 -9.87 -7.57
N ASP A 166 -13.66 -9.92 -8.09
CA ASP A 166 -14.18 -11.05 -8.88
C ASP A 166 -13.47 -11.24 -10.24
N ARG A 167 -13.10 -10.15 -10.95
CA ARG A 167 -12.31 -10.22 -12.20
C ARG A 167 -10.86 -10.68 -11.99
N SER A 168 -10.32 -10.56 -10.79
CA SER A 168 -8.99 -11.09 -10.44
C SER A 168 -8.95 -12.63 -10.27
N ASN A 169 -10.05 -13.31 -10.63
CA ASN A 169 -10.28 -14.76 -10.63
C ASN A 169 -9.07 -15.58 -11.11
N GLY A 170 -8.28 -16.04 -10.15
CA GLY A 170 -7.14 -16.94 -10.34
C GLY A 170 -6.21 -17.03 -9.12
N ILE A 171 -6.15 -15.99 -8.29
CA ILE A 171 -5.35 -15.98 -7.04
C ILE A 171 -6.24 -15.98 -5.78
N LEU A 172 -7.47 -15.47 -5.89
CA LEU A 172 -8.46 -15.37 -4.82
C LEU A 172 -9.76 -15.98 -5.32
N SER A 173 -9.98 -17.29 -5.12
CA SER A 173 -11.21 -17.94 -5.60
C SER A 173 -12.33 -17.78 -4.57
N TRP A 174 -13.47 -17.25 -5.00
CA TRP A 174 -14.69 -17.05 -4.21
C TRP A 174 -15.38 -18.35 -3.74
N ARG A 175 -14.95 -19.53 -4.21
CA ARG A 175 -15.50 -20.82 -3.74
C ARG A 175 -15.23 -21.09 -2.27
N ASP A 176 -14.26 -20.38 -1.68
CA ASP A 176 -13.92 -20.45 -0.26
C ASP A 176 -14.52 -19.26 0.53
N MET A 177 -15.39 -18.45 -0.10
CA MET A 177 -15.90 -17.19 0.44
C MET A 177 -17.38 -17.23 0.88
N ILE A 178 -18.08 -18.33 0.62
CA ILE A 178 -19.45 -18.59 1.11
C ILE A 178 -19.53 -20.05 1.56
N ASP A 179 -19.77 -20.26 2.85
CA ASP A 179 -21.01 -20.91 3.29
C ASP A 179 -21.95 -19.79 3.79
#